data_AF-A0AAQ4D4N0-F1
#
_entry.id   AF-A0AAQ4D4N0-F1
#
_cell.length_a   1.000
_cell.length_b   1.000
_cell.length_c   1.000
_cell.angle_alpha   90.00
_cell.angle_beta   90.00
_cell.angle_gamma   90.00
#
_symmetry.space_group_name_H-M   'P 1'
#
loop_
_entity.id
_entity.type
_entity.pdbx_description
1 polymer ?
#
loop_
_entity_poly.entity_id
_entity_poly.type
_entity_poly.pdbx_seq_one_letter_code
_entity_poly.pdbx_strand_id
1 'polypeptide(L)'
;MVRKLKFHEQKLLKKVDFISWEVDNNLHEVKIMRKYYVQKREDYTKYNKLSRAVRDLARKIKELDPKDPFRAKATSDLLNK
;
A
#
# COMPACT_ATOMS: atom_id res chain seq x y z
N MET A 1 -1.98 3.48 26.63
CA MET A 1 -3.43 3.81 26.65
C MET A 1 -3.54 5.26 27.10
N VAL A 2 -4.06 6.17 26.28
CA VAL A 2 -4.04 7.62 26.53
C VAL A 2 -5.39 8.07 27.09
N ARG A 3 -5.39 8.99 28.06
CA ARG A 3 -6.64 9.53 28.63
C ARG A 3 -7.47 10.25 27.56
N LYS A 4 -8.80 10.22 27.70
CA LYS A 4 -9.68 11.00 26.84
C LYS A 4 -9.49 12.50 27.13
N LEU A 5 -9.10 13.26 26.11
CA LEU A 5 -8.94 14.71 26.19
C LEU A 5 -10.32 15.39 26.34
N LYS A 6 -10.39 16.43 27.17
CA LYS A 6 -11.56 17.31 27.30
C LYS A 6 -11.69 18.20 26.06
N PHE A 7 -12.86 18.79 25.84
CA PHE A 7 -13.16 19.59 24.65
C PHE A 7 -12.12 20.70 24.36
N HIS A 8 -11.71 21.45 25.39
CA HIS A 8 -10.70 22.50 25.24
C HIS A 8 -9.31 21.95 24.91
N GLU A 9 -8.96 20.79 25.44
CA GLU A 9 -7.67 20.13 25.19
C GLU A 9 -7.62 19.57 23.76
N GLN A 10 -8.71 18.97 23.27
CA GLN A 10 -8.84 18.53 21.87
C GLN A 10 -8.74 19.71 20.89
N LYS A 11 -9.25 20.88 21.26
CA LYS A 11 -9.17 22.09 20.43
C LYS A 11 -7.73 22.59 20.28
N LEU A 12 -6.89 22.41 21.30
CA LEU A 12 -5.46 22.76 21.28
C LEU A 12 -4.62 21.67 20.61
N LEU A 13 -4.94 20.40 20.83
CA LEU A 13 -4.15 19.24 20.42
C LEU A 13 -4.74 18.55 19.17
N LYS A 14 -5.14 19.32 18.16
CA LYS A 14 -5.80 18.77 16.96
C LYS A 14 -4.93 17.86 16.09
N LYS A 15 -3.61 18.08 16.08
CA LYS A 15 -2.64 17.31 15.29
C LYS A 15 -1.92 16.23 16.08
N VAL A 16 -2.28 16.04 17.35
CA VAL A 16 -1.60 15.11 18.25
C VAL A 16 -2.44 13.84 18.35
N ASP A 17 -2.04 12.83 17.57
CA ASP A 17 -2.55 11.47 17.68
C ASP A 17 -1.36 10.54 17.97
N PHE A 18 -1.44 9.77 19.05
CA PHE A 18 -0.38 8.84 19.46
C PHE A 18 -0.49 7.48 18.77
N ILE A 19 -1.60 7.20 18.09
CA ILE A 19 -1.93 5.89 17.51
C ILE A 19 -1.86 5.96 15.98
N SER A 20 -2.42 7.00 15.37
CA SER A 20 -2.42 7.17 13.92
C SER A 20 -1.59 8.37 13.50
N TRP A 21 -0.48 8.11 12.82
CA TRP A 21 0.36 9.12 12.21
C TRP A 21 0.13 9.08 10.70
N GLU A 22 0.02 10.24 10.04
CA GLU A 22 -0.26 10.30 8.60
C GLU A 22 0.80 9.62 7.74
N VAL A 23 2.04 9.58 8.23
CA VAL A 23 3.18 8.93 7.56
C VAL A 23 3.09 7.39 7.69
N ASP A 24 2.39 6.90 8.71
CA ASP A 24 2.31 5.48 9.03
C ASP A 24 1.09 4.84 8.37
N ASN A 25 1.31 4.12 7.27
CA ASN A 25 0.30 3.21 6.69
C ASN A 25 0.10 1.92 7.53
N ASN A 26 0.42 1.98 8.82
CA ASN A 26 0.50 0.84 9.73
C ASN A 26 -0.89 0.18 9.93
N LEU A 27 -1.96 0.99 9.99
CA LEU A 27 -3.31 0.50 10.17
C LEU A 27 -3.78 -0.39 9.01
N HIS A 28 -3.44 -0.03 7.77
CA HIS A 28 -3.79 -0.83 6.61
C HIS A 28 -3.02 -2.16 6.61
N GLU A 29 -1.73 -2.11 6.88
CA GLU A 29 -0.89 -3.30 6.92
C GLU A 29 -1.35 -4.29 8.00
N VAL A 30 -1.59 -3.82 9.24
CA VAL A 30 -2.11 -4.67 10.33
C VAL A 30 -3.48 -5.25 9.96
N LYS A 31 -4.36 -4.49 9.30
CA LYS A 31 -5.67 -4.97 8.85
C LYS A 31 -5.54 -6.12 7.86
N ILE A 32 -4.63 -6.01 6.87
CA ILE A 32 -4.40 -7.06 5.88
C ILE A 32 -3.75 -8.29 6.50
N MET A 33 -2.74 -8.10 7.36
CA MET A 33 -2.10 -9.21 8.07
C MET A 33 -3.10 -10.00 8.91
N ARG A 34 -4.00 -9.32 9.64
CA ARG A 34 -5.07 -9.98 10.41
C ARG A 34 -6.06 -10.72 9.52
N LYS A 35 -6.46 -10.11 8.39
CA LYS A 35 -7.44 -10.69 7.46
C LYS A 35 -6.95 -12.00 6.83
N TYR A 36 -5.68 -12.05 6.43
CA TYR A 36 -5.09 -13.20 5.74
C TYR A 36 -4.17 -14.04 6.62
N TYR A 37 -4.18 -13.79 7.93
CA TYR A 37 -3.38 -14.50 8.93
C TYR A 37 -1.87 -14.54 8.62
N VAL A 38 -1.33 -13.42 8.10
CA VAL A 38 0.10 -13.27 7.83
C VAL A 38 0.82 -13.06 9.16
N GLN A 39 1.67 -14.01 9.54
CA GLN A 39 2.33 -14.02 10.85
C GLN A 39 3.51 -13.05 10.93
N LYS A 40 4.33 -13.00 9.87
CA LYS A 40 5.54 -12.17 9.84
C LYS A 40 5.29 -10.87 9.07
N ARG A 41 5.67 -9.74 9.68
CA ARG A 41 5.59 -8.41 9.06
C ARG A 41 6.42 -8.31 7.78
N GLU A 42 7.56 -9.00 7.76
CA GLU A 42 8.46 -9.09 6.61
C GLU A 42 7.75 -9.64 5.37
N ASP A 43 6.85 -10.60 5.53
CA ASP A 43 6.17 -11.24 4.41
C ASP A 43 5.18 -10.28 3.76
N TYR A 44 4.43 -9.50 4.54
CA TYR A 44 3.62 -8.42 3.99
C TYR A 44 4.49 -7.43 3.19
N THR A 45 5.62 -7.01 3.76
CA THR A 45 6.51 -6.05 3.10
C THR A 45 7.06 -6.62 1.78
N LYS A 46 7.42 -7.91 1.75
CA LYS A 46 7.86 -8.61 0.53
C LYS A 46 6.76 -8.64 -0.52
N TYR A 47 5.54 -9.04 -0.15
CA TYR A 47 4.41 -9.08 -1.09
C TYR A 47 4.04 -7.68 -1.61
N ASN A 48 4.09 -6.65 -0.76
CA ASN A 48 3.82 -5.28 -1.15
C ASN A 48 4.89 -4.73 -2.11
N LYS A 49 6.18 -5.08 -1.90
CA LYS A 49 7.26 -4.74 -2.84
C LYS A 49 7.08 -5.45 -4.18
N LEU A 50 6.72 -6.73 -4.17
CA LEU A 50 6.47 -7.51 -5.39
C LEU A 50 5.29 -6.93 -6.18
N SER A 51 4.17 -6.65 -5.51
CA SER A 51 3.01 -6.04 -6.17
C SER A 51 3.33 -4.67 -6.77
N ARG A 52 4.19 -3.88 -6.11
CA ARG A 52 4.69 -2.61 -6.65
C ARG A 52 5.52 -2.82 -7.91
N ALA A 53 6.44 -3.78 -7.91
CA ALA A 53 7.25 -4.09 -9.10
C ALA A 53 6.38 -4.50 -10.31
N VAL A 54 5.34 -5.32 -10.08
CA VAL A 54 4.38 -5.71 -11.11
C VAL A 54 3.61 -4.49 -11.65
N ARG A 55 3.14 -3.60 -10.78
CA ARG A 55 2.46 -2.36 -11.20
C ARG A 55 3.39 -1.41 -11.95
N ASP A 56 4.64 -1.31 -11.53
CA ASP A 56 5.65 -0.47 -12.18
C ASP A 56 5.94 -1.00 -13.59
N LEU A 57 6.05 -2.32 -13.76
CA LEU A 57 6.17 -2.97 -15.07
C LEU A 57 4.92 -2.71 -15.94
N ALA A 58 3.72 -2.89 -15.39
CA ALA A 58 2.47 -2.62 -16.11
C ALA A 58 2.35 -1.16 -16.56
N ARG A 59 2.81 -0.20 -15.75
CA ARG A 59 2.87 1.22 -16.14
C ARG A 59 3.84 1.46 -17.29
N LYS A 60 5.03 0.87 -17.25
CA LYS A 60 5.99 0.96 -18.36
C LYS A 60 5.42 0.40 -19.66
N ILE A 61 4.72 -0.74 -19.61
CA ILE A 61 4.05 -1.31 -20.79
C ILE A 61 2.96 -0.36 -21.30
N LYS A 62 2.20 0.28 -20.40
CA LYS A 62 1.17 1.26 -20.77
C LYS A 62 1.74 2.50 -21.47
N GLU A 63 2.93 2.94 -21.06
CA GLU A 63 3.63 4.10 -21.62
C GLU A 63 4.16 3.87 -23.05
N LEU A 64 4.28 2.62 -23.49
CA LEU A 64 4.64 2.30 -24.88
C LEU A 64 3.56 2.75 -25.88
N ASP A 65 3.95 2.98 -27.13
CA ASP A 65 2.99 3.34 -28.19
C ASP A 65 1.91 2.24 -28.36
N PRO A 66 0.62 2.60 -28.46
CA PRO A 66 -0.45 1.63 -28.63
C PRO A 66 -0.33 0.74 -29.89
N LYS A 67 0.37 1.19 -30.93
CA LYS A 67 0.59 0.46 -32.18
C LYS A 67 1.81 -0.46 -32.14
N ASP A 68 2.62 -0.38 -31.08
CA ASP A 68 3.80 -1.23 -30.95
C ASP A 68 3.38 -2.70 -30.70
N PRO A 69 3.74 -3.65 -31.58
CA PRO A 69 3.42 -5.07 -31.39
C PRO A 69 4.03 -5.65 -30.09
N PHE A 70 5.13 -5.08 -29.60
CA PHE A 70 5.74 -5.47 -28.33
C PHE A 70 4.81 -5.19 -27.14
N ARG A 71 4.05 -4.10 -27.16
CA ARG A 71 3.09 -3.77 -26.11
C ARG A 71 2.01 -4.86 -26.00
N ALA A 72 1.47 -5.32 -27.12
CA ALA A 72 0.47 -6.37 -27.15
C ALA A 72 1.03 -7.70 -26.62
N LYS A 73 2.24 -8.07 -27.05
CA LYS A 73 2.94 -9.27 -26.58
C LYS A 73 3.23 -9.20 -25.08
N ALA A 74 3.86 -8.13 -24.60
CA ALA A 74 4.22 -7.96 -23.20
C ALA A 74 2.99 -7.91 -22.27
N THR A 75 1.87 -7.34 -22.75
CA THR A 75 0.61 -7.36 -22.00
C THR A 75 0.06 -8.78 -21.87
N SER A 76 0.07 -9.56 -22.95
CA SER A 76 -0.35 -10.96 -22.94
C SER A 76 0.53 -11.80 -22.00
N ASP A 77 1.85 -11.63 -22.09
CA ASP A 77 2.81 -12.36 -21.24
C ASP A 77 2.65 -12.03 -19.75
N LEU A 78 2.31 -10.78 -19.41
CA LEU A 78 2.05 -10.37 -18.04
C LEU A 78 0.74 -10.96 -17.49
N LEU A 79 -0.29 -11.10 -18.32
CA LEU A 79 -1.60 -11.61 -17.91
C LEU A 79 -1.66 -13.14 -17.84
N ASN A 80 -0.85 -13.85 -18.62
CA ASN A 80 -0.79 -15.31 -18.64
C ASN A 80 0.11 -15.90 -17.53
N LYS A 81 0.67 -15.05 -16.67
CA LYS A 81 1.51 -15.44 -15.53
C LYS A 81 0.69 -15.52 -14.25
#